data_AF-A0A7S4VD27-F1
#
_entry.id   AF-A0A7S4VD27-F1
#
_cell.length_a   1.000
_cell.length_b   1.000
_cell.length_c   1.000
_cell.angle_alpha   90.00
_cell.angle_beta   90.00
_cell.angle_gamma   90.00
#
_symmetry.space_group_name_H-M   'P 1'
#
loop_
_entity.id
_entity.type
_entity.pdbx_description
1 polymer ?
#
loop_
_entity_poly.entity_id
_entity_poly.type
_entity_poly.pdbx_seq_one_letter_code
_entity_poly.pdbx_strand_id
1 'polypeptide(L)'
;MVVAIRGGVQLLTVTIWVAEVLHVMCRRQPSAARSHEALDAPLFIHLSVAGNSTTVQWSLPVVTVETRRQGRFALPGPQPQVAVLNAGAGRVWRGPVTKNALLLQWLQEPGRGLDGLAVLIDGGDVIYGGCGEAALLRAYHAIASAGGGAKVVVSAEMGGFPTAMRSVQEGPGPSGRMDKVLAASGLQRDWAAPYVDCSRDTYTGPCSITGVYRYLNYGFLMGPVGELRKLVSFVLAQGGNDQGQAARYCFSHPDVCTLDYGGLLSLSLHNFKRSIDEGPLAFQSVDGHSVVYNRATQKVACFVHGNGNGKALVKEIAQRVAQAE
;
A
#
# COMPACT_ATOMS: atom_id res chain seq x y z
N MET A 1 -56.15 4.97 15.00
CA MET A 1 -55.13 3.92 15.14
C MET A 1 -53.79 4.62 15.26
N VAL A 2 -53.23 4.66 16.47
CA VAL A 2 -51.97 5.34 16.79
C VAL A 2 -50.86 4.30 16.71
N VAL A 3 -49.90 4.49 15.81
CA VAL A 3 -48.65 3.74 15.80
C VAL A 3 -47.55 4.74 16.12
N ALA A 4 -47.02 4.64 17.34
CA ALA A 4 -45.84 5.37 17.78
C ALA A 4 -44.59 4.63 17.31
N ILE A 5 -43.75 5.27 16.51
CA ILE A 5 -42.40 4.77 16.20
C ILE A 5 -41.42 5.51 17.09
N ARG A 6 -40.89 4.80 18.10
CA ARG A 6 -39.68 5.16 18.83
C ARG A 6 -38.48 4.65 18.03
N GLY A 7 -37.49 5.50 17.75
CA GLY A 7 -36.15 5.05 17.38
C GLY A 7 -35.37 6.01 16.50
N GLY A 8 -34.51 6.82 17.14
CA GLY A 8 -33.24 7.33 16.61
C GLY A 8 -33.27 8.12 15.29
N VAL A 9 -33.28 9.44 15.38
CA VAL A 9 -32.84 10.31 14.26
C VAL A 9 -31.32 10.18 14.15
N GLN A 10 -30.81 9.46 13.13
CA GLN A 10 -29.42 9.56 12.74
C GLN A 10 -29.25 10.80 11.86
N LEU A 11 -28.45 11.77 12.33
CA LEU A 11 -28.08 12.94 11.54
C LEU A 11 -27.02 12.54 10.52
N LEU A 12 -27.37 12.58 9.23
CA LEU A 12 -26.41 12.46 8.15
C LEU A 12 -25.78 13.84 7.89
N THR A 13 -24.60 14.10 8.47
CA THR A 13 -23.88 15.35 8.22
C THR A 13 -23.04 15.21 6.95
N VAL A 14 -23.50 15.80 5.84
CA VAL A 14 -22.72 15.89 4.60
C VAL A 14 -21.98 17.23 4.58
N THR A 15 -20.67 17.24 4.83
CA THR A 15 -19.84 18.45 4.69
C THR A 15 -19.27 18.51 3.28
N ILE A 16 -19.77 19.44 2.47
CA ILE A 16 -19.24 19.72 1.12
C ILE A 16 -18.23 20.87 1.24
N TRP A 17 -16.97 20.61 0.93
CA TRP A 17 -15.97 21.67 0.74
C TRP A 17 -16.01 22.14 -0.71
N VAL A 18 -16.46 23.38 -0.92
CA VAL A 18 -16.36 24.05 -2.22
C VAL A 18 -15.05 24.83 -2.23
N ALA A 19 -14.13 24.49 -3.14
CA ALA A 19 -12.93 25.27 -3.36
C ALA A 19 -13.24 26.44 -4.30
N GLU A 20 -13.05 27.68 -3.83
CA GLU A 20 -13.06 28.87 -4.68
C GLU A 20 -11.88 28.83 -5.66
N VAL A 21 -12.19 28.84 -6.95
CA VAL A 21 -11.21 28.95 -8.04
C VAL A 21 -10.98 30.43 -8.34
N LEU A 22 -9.90 31.00 -7.81
CA LEU A 22 -9.38 32.30 -8.23
C LEU A 22 -8.59 32.15 -9.53
N HIS A 23 -9.17 32.67 -10.63
CA HIS A 23 -8.47 32.87 -11.90
C HIS A 23 -7.49 34.03 -11.77
N VAL A 24 -6.18 33.75 -11.88
CA VAL A 24 -5.16 34.79 -12.16
C VAL A 24 -4.33 34.37 -13.35
N MET A 25 -4.31 35.27 -14.35
CA MET A 25 -3.61 35.16 -15.61
C MET A 25 -2.11 34.93 -15.45
N CYS A 26 -1.52 34.04 -16.27
CA CYS A 26 -0.07 34.07 -16.51
C CYS A 26 0.26 33.88 -17.99
N ARG A 27 1.09 34.80 -18.49
CA ARG A 27 1.53 34.97 -19.89
C ARG A 27 2.43 33.84 -20.37
N ARG A 28 2.46 33.71 -21.71
CA ARG A 28 3.25 32.82 -22.56
C ARG A 28 4.75 32.75 -22.22
N GLN A 29 5.29 31.53 -22.14
CA GLN A 29 6.67 31.18 -22.55
C GLN A 29 6.71 29.73 -23.10
N PRO A 30 7.65 29.38 -24.01
CA PRO A 30 7.55 28.20 -24.85
C PRO A 30 8.36 26.98 -24.36
N SER A 31 7.79 25.80 -24.64
CA SER A 31 8.38 24.48 -24.92
C SER A 31 9.59 23.99 -24.10
N ALA A 32 9.29 23.19 -23.07
CA ALA A 32 10.07 22.00 -22.73
C ALA A 32 9.08 20.87 -22.45
N ALA A 33 9.31 19.68 -23.01
CA ALA A 33 8.45 18.51 -22.90
C ALA A 33 8.25 18.13 -21.42
N ARG A 34 7.12 18.57 -20.84
CA ARG A 34 6.64 18.11 -19.55
C ARG A 34 5.77 16.89 -19.79
N SER A 35 6.13 15.77 -19.17
CA SER A 35 5.21 14.66 -18.96
C SER A 35 3.96 15.19 -18.28
N HIS A 36 2.83 15.17 -18.98
CA HIS A 36 1.52 15.52 -18.47
C HIS A 36 1.06 14.44 -17.48
N GLU A 37 1.55 14.47 -16.25
CA GLU A 37 0.73 14.07 -15.09
C GLU A 37 -0.05 15.30 -14.66
N ALA A 38 -1.09 15.63 -15.43
CA ALA A 38 -2.08 16.60 -14.98
C ALA A 38 -2.79 16.00 -13.76
N LEU A 39 -2.85 16.79 -12.70
CA LEU A 39 -3.55 16.51 -11.44
C LEU A 39 -5.06 16.39 -11.68
N ASP A 40 -5.51 15.26 -12.21
CA ASP A 40 -6.85 14.76 -11.91
C ASP A 40 -6.81 14.23 -10.48
N ALA A 41 -6.82 15.14 -9.50
CA ALA A 41 -7.05 14.78 -8.12
C ALA A 41 -8.55 14.46 -8.00
N PRO A 42 -8.96 13.18 -7.90
CA PRO A 42 -10.36 12.88 -7.66
C PRO A 42 -10.77 13.57 -6.36
N LEU A 43 -11.91 14.26 -6.38
CA LEU A 43 -12.56 14.77 -5.19
C LEU A 43 -12.84 13.57 -4.28
N PHE A 44 -12.07 13.44 -3.19
CA PHE A 44 -12.29 12.42 -2.19
C PHE A 44 -13.49 12.85 -1.35
N ILE A 45 -14.66 12.29 -1.66
CA ILE A 45 -15.82 12.37 -0.78
C ILE A 45 -15.47 11.58 0.48
N HIS A 46 -15.24 12.31 1.57
CA HIS A 46 -15.12 11.73 2.89
C HIS A 46 -16.51 11.27 3.35
N LEU A 47 -16.81 9.99 3.16
CA LEU A 47 -17.94 9.33 3.80
C LEU A 47 -17.51 8.97 5.23
N SER A 48 -17.86 9.81 6.19
CA SER A 48 -17.83 9.43 7.61
C SER A 48 -19.21 8.88 7.98
N VAL A 49 -19.35 7.57 8.04
CA VAL A 49 -20.51 6.94 8.67
C VAL A 49 -20.26 7.01 10.18
N ALA A 50 -21.17 7.65 10.93
CA ALA A 50 -21.10 7.75 12.39
C ALA A 50 -21.48 6.40 13.04
N GLY A 51 -20.70 5.36 12.78
CA GLY A 51 -20.72 4.10 13.54
C GLY A 51 -19.66 4.16 14.64
N ASN A 52 -19.85 3.38 15.71
CA ASN A 52 -18.81 3.15 16.72
C ASN A 52 -17.68 2.31 16.11
N SER A 53 -16.89 2.90 15.21
CA SER A 53 -15.69 2.27 14.64
C SER A 53 -14.68 2.04 15.76
N THR A 54 -14.30 0.79 15.95
CA THR A 54 -13.28 0.41 16.93
C THR A 54 -11.93 0.49 16.25
N THR A 55 -11.06 1.37 16.76
CA THR A 55 -9.69 1.46 16.27
C THR A 55 -8.75 0.76 17.23
N VAL A 56 -7.99 -0.22 16.73
CA VAL A 56 -6.92 -0.88 17.47
C VAL A 56 -5.59 -0.15 17.27
N GLN A 57 -4.88 0.04 18.38
CA GLN A 57 -3.52 0.55 18.38
C GLN A 57 -2.57 -0.64 18.53
N TRP A 58 -1.83 -0.93 17.47
CA TRP A 58 -0.76 -1.92 17.49
C TRP A 58 0.47 -1.41 18.24
N SER A 59 1.26 -2.36 18.75
CA SER A 59 2.59 -2.07 19.31
C SER A 59 3.59 -1.70 18.21
N LEU A 60 3.43 -2.31 17.04
CA LEU A 60 4.14 -2.02 15.81
C LEU A 60 3.60 -0.73 15.18
N PRO A 61 4.43 0.32 15.02
CA PRO A 61 3.98 1.55 14.37
C PRO A 61 3.73 1.32 12.87
N VAL A 62 2.54 1.67 12.41
CA VAL A 62 2.19 1.81 10.99
C VAL A 62 2.21 3.30 10.64
N VAL A 63 2.97 3.66 9.61
CA VAL A 63 3.28 5.05 9.25
C VAL A 63 2.94 5.31 7.81
N THR A 64 2.36 6.48 7.54
CA THR A 64 2.07 6.94 6.19
C THR A 64 2.42 8.42 6.04
N VAL A 65 2.39 8.91 4.80
CA VAL A 65 2.42 10.33 4.47
C VAL A 65 1.15 10.67 3.72
N GLU A 66 0.19 11.26 4.45
CA GLU A 66 -1.09 11.72 3.92
C GLU A 66 -1.25 13.21 4.24
N THR A 67 -0.89 14.09 3.32
CA THR A 67 -0.87 15.54 3.58
C THR A 67 -2.25 16.16 3.75
N ARG A 68 -3.33 15.44 3.42
CA ARG A 68 -4.71 15.92 3.50
C ARG A 68 -5.36 15.63 4.84
N ARG A 69 -4.78 14.75 5.66
CA ARG A 69 -5.30 14.36 6.98
C ARG A 69 -4.38 14.87 8.10
N GLN A 70 -4.95 15.04 9.29
CA GLN A 70 -4.22 15.45 10.48
C GLN A 70 -3.93 14.25 11.40
N GLY A 71 -2.81 14.30 12.11
CA GLY A 71 -2.50 13.40 13.22
C GLY A 71 -2.63 11.89 12.94
N ARG A 72 -3.05 11.14 13.95
CA ARG A 72 -3.35 9.71 13.80
C ARG A 72 -4.76 9.52 13.23
N PHE A 73 -4.96 8.49 12.42
CA PHE A 73 -6.30 8.13 11.92
C PHE A 73 -6.44 6.62 11.74
N ALA A 74 -7.69 6.14 11.69
CA ALA A 74 -8.00 4.75 11.40
C ALA A 74 -7.87 4.48 9.89
N LEU A 75 -7.05 3.49 9.51
CA LEU A 75 -6.91 3.10 8.11
C LEU A 75 -8.23 2.48 7.64
N PRO A 76 -8.79 2.91 6.49
CA PRO A 76 -10.01 2.31 5.96
C PRO A 76 -9.83 0.81 5.78
N GLY A 77 -10.84 0.04 6.15
CA GLY A 77 -10.78 -1.41 6.21
C GLY A 77 -11.76 -1.96 7.25
N PRO A 78 -11.77 -3.28 7.45
CA PRO A 78 -12.74 -3.91 8.34
C PRO A 78 -12.46 -3.65 9.82
N GLN A 79 -13.51 -3.74 10.66
CA GLN A 79 -13.38 -3.63 12.11
C GLN A 79 -12.64 -4.82 12.75
N PRO A 80 -11.84 -4.57 13.81
CA PRO A 80 -11.40 -3.25 14.22
C PRO A 80 -10.35 -2.68 13.24
N GLN A 81 -10.45 -1.39 12.93
CA GLN A 81 -9.50 -0.71 12.04
C GLN A 81 -8.15 -0.46 12.74
N VAL A 82 -7.07 -0.37 11.97
CA VAL A 82 -5.72 -0.10 12.51
C VAL A 82 -5.43 1.39 12.55
N ALA A 83 -4.94 1.88 13.69
CA ALA A 83 -4.44 3.24 13.83
C ALA A 83 -3.13 3.44 13.06
N VAL A 84 -3.09 4.47 12.21
CA VAL A 84 -1.91 4.85 11.42
C VAL A 84 -1.39 6.22 11.86
N LEU A 85 -0.07 6.31 11.99
CA LEU A 85 0.68 7.52 12.22
C LEU A 85 0.88 8.28 10.91
N ASN A 86 0.41 9.52 10.83
CA ASN A 86 0.62 10.35 9.65
C ASN A 86 1.82 11.29 9.80
N ALA A 87 2.95 10.94 9.22
CA ALA A 87 4.12 11.82 9.13
C ALA A 87 3.89 13.02 8.17
N GLY A 88 2.84 12.96 7.34
CA GLY A 88 2.42 13.99 6.40
C GLY A 88 1.56 15.11 6.99
N ALA A 89 1.10 14.98 8.23
CA ALA A 89 0.11 15.90 8.81
C ALA A 89 0.56 17.37 8.74
N GLY A 90 -0.29 18.22 8.15
CA GLY A 90 -0.03 19.66 8.01
C GLY A 90 1.13 20.03 7.06
N ARG A 91 1.60 19.09 6.22
CA ARG A 91 2.64 19.33 5.22
C ARG A 91 2.06 19.54 3.83
N VAL A 92 2.82 20.16 2.94
CA VAL A 92 2.44 20.36 1.52
C VAL A 92 3.05 19.26 0.67
N TRP A 93 2.24 18.57 -0.12
CA TRP A 93 2.71 17.55 -1.06
C TRP A 93 3.44 18.18 -2.24
N ARG A 94 4.68 17.75 -2.49
CA ARG A 94 5.51 18.14 -3.65
C ARG A 94 6.00 16.91 -4.42
N GLY A 95 5.21 15.83 -4.41
CA GLY A 95 5.57 14.56 -5.02
C GLY A 95 6.39 13.63 -4.12
N PRO A 96 7.00 12.58 -4.69
CA PRO A 96 7.69 11.52 -3.94
C PRO A 96 8.81 12.00 -3.02
N VAL A 97 9.45 13.14 -3.32
CA VAL A 97 10.47 13.74 -2.45
C VAL A 97 9.88 14.11 -1.08
N THR A 98 8.64 14.61 -1.03
CA THR A 98 7.94 14.92 0.22
C THR A 98 7.71 13.66 1.05
N LYS A 99 7.24 12.57 0.42
CA LYS A 99 7.04 11.28 1.09
C LYS A 99 8.32 10.82 1.77
N ASN A 100 9.40 10.71 0.99
CA ASN A 100 10.66 10.17 1.49
C ASN A 100 11.31 11.06 2.55
N ALA A 101 11.24 12.38 2.40
CA ALA A 101 11.77 13.32 3.40
C ALA A 101 11.04 13.21 4.74
N LEU A 102 9.70 13.12 4.72
CA LEU A 102 8.91 13.04 5.96
C LEU A 102 8.99 11.66 6.62
N LEU A 103 9.04 10.58 5.84
CA LEU A 103 9.33 9.25 6.38
C LEU A 103 10.73 9.19 7.00
N LEU A 104 11.74 9.77 6.34
CA LEU A 104 13.10 9.82 6.89
C LEU A 104 13.17 10.65 8.17
N GLN A 105 12.50 11.80 8.21
CA GLN A 105 12.38 12.62 9.40
C GLN A 105 11.78 11.79 10.55
N TRP A 106 10.66 11.10 10.31
CA TRP A 106 10.04 10.22 11.29
C TRP A 106 11.03 9.16 11.76
N LEU A 107 11.71 8.43 10.87
CA LEU A 107 12.69 7.39 11.20
C LEU A 107 13.90 7.90 12.00
N GLN A 108 14.18 9.20 11.95
CA GLN A 108 15.32 9.84 12.63
C GLN A 108 14.95 10.47 13.99
N GLU A 109 13.68 10.49 14.38
CA GLU A 109 13.29 11.10 15.65
C GLU A 109 13.98 10.39 16.84
N PRO A 110 14.50 11.15 17.82
CA PRO A 110 15.09 10.58 19.02
C PRO A 110 14.14 9.64 19.78
N GLY A 111 14.70 8.61 20.43
CA GLY A 111 13.93 7.64 21.21
C GLY A 111 13.39 6.47 20.39
N ARG A 112 13.58 6.46 19.07
CA ARG A 112 13.28 5.29 18.24
C ARG A 112 14.37 4.24 18.39
N GLY A 113 14.01 3.10 18.97
CA GLY A 113 14.87 1.92 18.96
C GLY A 113 15.20 1.52 17.52
N LEU A 114 16.47 1.51 17.16
CA LEU A 114 16.91 1.18 15.79
C LEU A 114 16.55 -0.25 15.40
N ASP A 115 16.43 -1.15 16.38
CA ASP A 115 16.04 -2.54 16.20
C ASP A 115 14.53 -2.76 16.25
N GLY A 116 13.75 -1.73 16.64
CA GLY A 116 12.30 -1.78 16.63
C GLY A 116 11.76 -1.89 15.21
N LEU A 117 10.76 -2.74 15.00
CA LEU A 117 10.10 -2.87 13.70
C LEU A 117 9.17 -1.67 13.43
N ALA A 118 8.96 -1.35 12.16
CA ALA A 118 7.94 -0.43 11.71
C ALA A 118 7.38 -0.87 10.35
N VAL A 119 6.18 -0.38 10.03
CA VAL A 119 5.54 -0.51 8.71
C VAL A 119 5.40 0.89 8.11
N LEU A 120 5.91 1.07 6.89
CA LEU A 120 5.72 2.29 6.10
C LEU A 120 4.79 1.95 4.95
N ILE A 121 3.71 2.71 4.78
CA ILE A 121 2.73 2.54 3.70
C ILE A 121 2.50 3.83 2.92
N ASP A 122 2.14 3.71 1.65
CA ASP A 122 1.64 4.84 0.86
C ASP A 122 0.35 5.43 1.46
N GLY A 123 0.10 6.70 1.12
CA GLY A 123 -1.04 7.46 1.60
C GLY A 123 -2.14 7.57 0.56
N GLY A 124 -3.38 7.26 0.95
CA GLY A 124 -4.58 7.58 0.17
C GLY A 124 -5.11 6.45 -0.73
N ASP A 125 -4.34 5.39 -0.98
CA ASP A 125 -4.73 4.22 -1.78
C ASP A 125 -4.31 2.88 -1.16
N VAL A 126 -4.04 2.87 0.15
CA VAL A 126 -3.85 1.66 0.95
C VAL A 126 -5.02 1.48 1.91
N ILE A 127 -5.51 0.25 2.03
CA ILE A 127 -6.52 -0.14 3.01
C ILE A 127 -6.00 -1.28 3.89
N TYR A 128 -6.57 -1.41 5.08
CA TYR A 128 -6.36 -2.55 5.97
C TYR A 128 -7.31 -3.69 5.59
N GLY A 129 -6.82 -4.92 5.59
CA GLY A 129 -7.59 -6.10 5.20
C GLY A 129 -8.16 -6.92 6.37
N GLY A 130 -7.85 -6.58 7.62
CA GLY A 130 -8.39 -7.27 8.80
C GLY A 130 -7.43 -8.21 9.53
N CYS A 131 -6.17 -8.35 9.09
CA CYS A 131 -5.22 -9.27 9.73
C CYS A 131 -4.72 -8.74 11.09
N GLY A 132 -4.70 -9.57 12.14
CA GLY A 132 -4.13 -9.16 13.43
C GLY A 132 -2.61 -8.95 13.41
N GLU A 133 -2.10 -8.11 14.32
CA GLU A 133 -0.66 -7.78 14.44
C GLU A 133 0.23 -9.02 14.55
N ALA A 134 -0.20 -10.03 15.32
CA ALA A 134 0.54 -11.29 15.45
C ALA A 134 0.62 -12.08 14.13
N ALA A 135 -0.41 -12.00 13.28
CA ALA A 135 -0.38 -12.64 11.96
C ALA A 135 0.57 -11.91 11.01
N LEU A 136 0.55 -10.57 11.02
CA LEU A 136 1.49 -9.73 10.27
C LEU A 136 2.95 -10.03 10.66
N LEU A 137 3.26 -10.06 11.96
CA LEU A 137 4.61 -10.35 12.46
C LEU A 137 5.08 -11.75 12.07
N ARG A 138 4.21 -12.77 12.18
CA ARG A 138 4.54 -14.13 11.72
C ARG A 138 4.85 -14.17 10.23
N ALA A 139 4.04 -13.50 9.40
CA ALA A 139 4.28 -13.42 7.96
C ALA A 139 5.61 -12.71 7.65
N TYR A 140 5.91 -11.61 8.34
CA TYR A 140 7.17 -10.87 8.19
C TYR A 140 8.37 -11.75 8.51
N HIS A 141 8.36 -12.43 9.65
CA HIS A 141 9.48 -13.31 10.04
C HIS A 141 9.63 -14.51 9.09
N ALA A 142 8.53 -15.09 8.62
CA ALA A 142 8.58 -16.18 7.64
C ALA A 142 9.21 -15.73 6.32
N ILE A 143 8.79 -14.58 5.78
CA ILE A 143 9.32 -14.01 4.54
C ILE A 143 10.80 -13.61 4.71
N ALA A 144 11.14 -12.90 5.79
CA ALA A 144 12.51 -12.49 6.10
C ALA A 144 13.45 -13.69 6.19
N SER A 145 13.04 -14.74 6.92
CA SER A 145 13.81 -15.97 7.07
C SER A 145 13.99 -16.68 5.72
N ALA A 146 12.90 -16.89 4.96
CA ALA A 146 12.95 -17.52 3.64
C ALA A 146 13.75 -16.70 2.61
N GLY A 147 13.78 -15.38 2.78
CA GLY A 147 14.58 -14.43 2.01
C GLY A 147 16.09 -14.51 2.25
N GLY A 148 16.54 -15.37 3.17
CA GLY A 148 17.94 -15.51 3.58
C GLY A 148 18.33 -14.64 4.76
N GLY A 149 17.38 -14.32 5.65
CA GLY A 149 17.61 -13.44 6.79
C GLY A 149 17.52 -11.95 6.46
N ALA A 150 16.89 -11.60 5.33
CA ALA A 150 16.69 -10.22 4.93
C ALA A 150 15.90 -9.44 6.00
N LYS A 151 16.38 -8.26 6.35
CA LYS A 151 15.81 -7.46 7.45
C LYS A 151 14.62 -6.62 7.02
N VAL A 152 14.58 -6.19 5.76
CA VAL A 152 13.50 -5.38 5.19
C VAL A 152 12.71 -6.23 4.21
N VAL A 153 11.39 -6.27 4.40
CA VAL A 153 10.44 -6.84 3.46
C VAL A 153 9.72 -5.70 2.75
N VAL A 154 9.76 -5.71 1.42
CA VAL A 154 9.09 -4.72 0.57
C VAL A 154 7.97 -5.41 -0.21
N SER A 155 6.87 -4.73 -0.52
CA SER A 155 5.82 -5.34 -1.35
C SER A 155 6.37 -5.75 -2.71
N ALA A 156 5.86 -6.87 -3.24
CA ALA A 156 5.97 -7.17 -4.66
C ALA A 156 4.78 -6.55 -5.43
N GLU A 157 4.83 -6.58 -6.76
CA GLU A 157 3.74 -6.26 -7.69
C GLU A 157 3.88 -7.00 -9.04
N MET A 158 2.84 -6.91 -9.87
CA MET A 158 2.82 -7.45 -11.23
C MET A 158 3.58 -6.60 -12.25
N GLY A 159 3.58 -5.28 -12.06
CA GLY A 159 4.11 -4.33 -13.05
C GLY A 159 5.58 -4.01 -12.82
N GLY A 160 6.38 -4.13 -13.88
CA GLY A 160 7.79 -3.75 -13.83
C GLY A 160 7.96 -2.24 -13.98
N PHE A 161 7.69 -1.47 -12.93
CA PHE A 161 7.83 -0.01 -12.93
C PHE A 161 9.01 0.46 -12.03
N PRO A 162 9.79 1.47 -12.45
CA PRO A 162 9.85 2.00 -13.81
C PRO A 162 10.41 0.96 -14.78
N THR A 163 10.03 1.03 -16.06
CA THR A 163 10.40 0.02 -17.08
C THR A 163 11.90 -0.18 -17.22
N ALA A 164 12.69 0.88 -17.03
CA ALA A 164 14.15 0.84 -17.04
C ALA A 164 14.76 -0.08 -15.96
N MET A 165 13.99 -0.43 -14.92
CA MET A 165 14.45 -1.33 -13.86
C MET A 165 14.16 -2.80 -14.15
N ARG A 166 13.38 -3.14 -15.18
CA ARG A 166 12.95 -4.53 -15.43
C ARG A 166 14.12 -5.51 -15.51
N SER A 167 15.17 -5.22 -16.28
CA SER A 167 16.32 -6.12 -16.43
C SER A 167 16.99 -6.47 -15.09
N VAL A 168 17.03 -5.53 -14.14
CA VAL A 168 17.57 -5.76 -12.78
C VAL A 168 16.67 -6.71 -11.99
N GLN A 169 15.35 -6.53 -12.10
CA GLN A 169 14.36 -7.31 -11.33
C GLN A 169 14.11 -8.71 -11.93
N GLU A 170 14.36 -8.87 -13.23
CA GLU A 170 14.22 -10.13 -13.96
C GLU A 170 15.50 -10.97 -13.98
N GLY A 171 16.60 -10.47 -13.39
CA GLY A 171 17.88 -11.17 -13.33
C GLY A 171 17.83 -12.49 -12.55
N PRO A 172 18.92 -13.29 -12.60
CA PRO A 172 18.97 -14.61 -11.98
C PRO A 172 18.96 -14.58 -10.45
N GLY A 173 19.57 -13.57 -9.82
CA GLY A 173 19.64 -13.45 -8.36
C GLY A 173 18.27 -13.44 -7.65
N PRO A 174 17.32 -12.57 -8.08
CA PRO A 174 15.96 -12.53 -7.54
C PRO A 174 15.19 -13.86 -7.61
N SER A 175 15.44 -14.69 -8.63
CA SER A 175 14.64 -15.88 -8.91
C SER A 175 14.73 -16.95 -7.81
N GLY A 176 15.94 -17.30 -7.36
CA GLY A 176 16.12 -18.34 -6.34
C GLY A 176 15.60 -17.93 -4.96
N ARG A 177 15.62 -16.63 -4.64
CA ARG A 177 15.01 -16.09 -3.42
C ARG A 177 13.50 -16.13 -3.48
N MET A 178 12.93 -15.69 -4.59
CA MET A 178 11.49 -15.70 -4.80
C MET A 178 10.91 -17.09 -4.58
N ASP A 179 11.55 -18.13 -5.15
CA ASP A 179 11.10 -19.52 -5.01
C ASP A 179 11.05 -19.95 -3.54
N LYS A 180 12.05 -19.58 -2.73
CA LYS A 180 12.07 -19.90 -1.29
C LYS A 180 10.97 -19.18 -0.52
N VAL A 181 10.77 -17.88 -0.79
CA VAL A 181 9.73 -17.08 -0.11
C VAL A 181 8.33 -17.57 -0.48
N LEU A 182 8.10 -17.89 -1.75
CA LEU A 182 6.83 -18.46 -2.21
C LEU A 182 6.59 -19.85 -1.61
N ALA A 183 7.61 -20.72 -1.57
CA ALA A 183 7.50 -22.02 -0.93
C ALA A 183 7.16 -21.91 0.57
N ALA A 184 7.78 -20.97 1.30
CA ALA A 184 7.45 -20.69 2.71
C ALA A 184 6.01 -20.17 2.89
N SER A 185 5.42 -19.63 1.82
CA SER A 185 4.03 -19.16 1.77
C SER A 185 3.05 -20.20 1.24
N GLY A 186 3.52 -21.39 0.83
CA GLY A 186 2.71 -22.42 0.20
C GLY A 186 2.24 -22.08 -1.23
N LEU A 187 2.97 -21.21 -1.94
CA LEU A 187 2.61 -20.71 -3.26
C LEU A 187 3.55 -21.20 -4.36
N GLN A 188 3.04 -21.25 -5.59
CA GLN A 188 3.81 -21.45 -6.81
C GLN A 188 4.17 -20.10 -7.47
N ARG A 189 5.15 -20.08 -8.38
CA ARG A 189 5.62 -18.86 -9.06
C ARG A 189 4.53 -18.11 -9.82
N ASP A 190 3.58 -18.86 -10.36
CA ASP A 190 2.48 -18.39 -11.22
C ASP A 190 1.16 -18.21 -10.46
N TRP A 191 1.18 -18.17 -9.11
CA TRP A 191 -0.04 -18.05 -8.30
C TRP A 191 -0.95 -16.89 -8.72
N ALA A 192 -0.35 -15.79 -9.22
CA ALA A 192 -1.07 -14.59 -9.63
C ALA A 192 -1.69 -14.69 -11.03
N ALA A 193 -1.20 -15.60 -11.89
CA ALA A 193 -1.61 -15.70 -13.30
C ALA A 193 -3.14 -15.80 -13.51
N PRO A 194 -3.93 -16.52 -12.69
CA PRO A 194 -5.38 -16.57 -12.84
C PRO A 194 -6.11 -15.24 -12.59
N TYR A 195 -5.46 -14.31 -11.88
CA TYR A 195 -6.10 -13.11 -11.33
C TYR A 195 -5.70 -11.82 -12.05
N VAL A 196 -4.81 -11.89 -13.04
CA VAL A 196 -4.23 -10.71 -13.69
C VAL A 196 -4.86 -10.43 -15.04
N ASP A 197 -4.85 -9.16 -15.43
CA ASP A 197 -5.22 -8.70 -16.77
C ASP A 197 -4.14 -7.76 -17.31
N CYS A 198 -3.16 -8.38 -17.94
CA CYS A 198 -1.99 -7.71 -18.49
C CYS A 198 -2.23 -7.02 -19.84
N SER A 199 -3.46 -7.09 -20.38
CA SER A 199 -3.81 -6.41 -21.63
C SER A 199 -4.07 -4.92 -21.43
N ARG A 200 -4.27 -4.47 -20.18
CA ARG A 200 -4.80 -3.13 -19.86
C ARG A 200 -3.76 -2.04 -19.74
N ASP A 201 -2.58 -2.37 -19.20
CA ASP A 201 -1.51 -1.40 -19.01
C ASP A 201 -0.22 -1.93 -19.61
N THR A 202 -0.02 -1.59 -20.89
CA THR A 202 1.17 -1.96 -21.65
C THR A 202 2.28 -0.92 -21.54
N TYR A 203 2.01 0.25 -20.93
CA TYR A 203 2.91 1.42 -20.98
C TYR A 203 3.50 1.76 -19.61
N THR A 204 2.68 1.87 -18.57
CA THR A 204 3.08 2.28 -17.22
C THR A 204 3.17 1.08 -16.28
N GLY A 205 4.26 0.33 -16.37
CA GLY A 205 4.47 -0.86 -15.54
C GLY A 205 3.88 -2.14 -16.14
N PRO A 206 4.27 -2.52 -17.37
CA PRO A 206 3.74 -3.72 -18.01
C PRO A 206 4.04 -4.97 -17.16
N CYS A 207 3.13 -5.93 -17.23
CA CYS A 207 3.33 -7.25 -16.64
C CYS A 207 4.60 -7.94 -17.14
N SER A 208 5.06 -8.93 -16.37
CA SER A 208 5.88 -10.01 -16.94
C SER A 208 5.06 -10.83 -17.93
N ILE A 209 5.71 -11.36 -18.97
CA ILE A 209 5.07 -12.21 -20.01
C ILE A 209 4.38 -13.44 -19.36
N THR A 210 4.90 -13.90 -18.23
CA THR A 210 4.43 -15.11 -17.53
C THR A 210 3.42 -14.83 -16.41
N GLY A 211 3.00 -13.59 -16.19
CA GLY A 211 2.05 -13.27 -15.12
C GLY A 211 2.60 -13.49 -13.69
N VAL A 212 3.93 -13.39 -13.52
CA VAL A 212 4.60 -13.62 -12.24
C VAL A 212 4.63 -12.32 -11.42
N TYR A 213 4.21 -12.42 -10.15
CA TYR A 213 4.21 -11.34 -9.15
C TYR A 213 5.60 -11.18 -8.51
N ARG A 214 6.47 -10.34 -9.09
CA ARG A 214 7.90 -10.31 -8.74
C ARG A 214 8.56 -8.95 -8.63
N TYR A 215 7.92 -7.90 -9.10
CA TYR A 215 8.58 -6.59 -9.15
C TYR A 215 8.44 -5.88 -7.81
N LEU A 216 9.42 -5.08 -7.42
CA LEU A 216 9.37 -4.30 -6.20
C LEU A 216 8.32 -3.19 -6.33
N ASN A 217 7.43 -3.11 -5.33
CA ASN A 217 6.53 -1.98 -5.12
C ASN A 217 6.91 -1.21 -3.85
N TYR A 218 7.20 0.08 -3.98
CA TYR A 218 7.70 0.90 -2.87
C TYR A 218 6.59 1.51 -1.99
N GLY A 219 5.33 1.16 -2.23
CA GLY A 219 4.21 1.64 -1.43
C GLY A 219 4.00 0.88 -0.12
N PHE A 220 4.80 -0.15 0.16
CA PHE A 220 4.83 -0.83 1.44
C PHE A 220 6.24 -1.31 1.78
N LEU A 221 6.69 -1.01 3.00
CA LEU A 221 7.93 -1.48 3.58
C LEU A 221 7.72 -1.91 5.03
N MET A 222 8.37 -2.99 5.44
CA MET A 222 8.39 -3.43 6.83
C MET A 222 9.79 -3.91 7.24
N GLY A 223 10.26 -3.49 8.40
CA GLY A 223 11.56 -3.91 8.92
C GLY A 223 12.04 -3.07 10.11
N PRO A 224 13.27 -3.32 10.61
CA PRO A 224 13.86 -2.53 11.69
C PRO A 224 14.03 -1.06 11.27
N VAL A 225 13.72 -0.13 12.17
CA VAL A 225 13.82 1.32 11.94
C VAL A 225 15.19 1.71 11.39
N GLY A 226 16.27 1.12 11.91
CA GLY A 226 17.63 1.38 11.47
C GLY A 226 17.90 1.01 10.00
N GLU A 227 17.32 -0.09 9.52
CA GLU A 227 17.48 -0.54 8.13
C GLU A 227 16.52 0.20 7.19
N LEU A 228 15.28 0.46 7.62
CA LEU A 228 14.35 1.32 6.90
C LEU A 228 14.96 2.72 6.70
N ARG A 229 15.60 3.29 7.72
CA ARG A 229 16.28 4.59 7.63
C ARG A 229 17.35 4.61 6.54
N LYS A 230 18.17 3.56 6.42
CA LYS A 230 19.20 3.47 5.37
C LYS A 230 18.57 3.43 3.97
N LEU A 231 17.54 2.60 3.79
CA LEU A 231 16.82 2.48 2.51
C LEU A 231 16.15 3.81 2.12
N VAL A 232 15.34 4.40 3.01
CA VAL A 232 14.66 5.68 2.71
C VAL A 232 15.66 6.82 2.50
N SER A 233 16.76 6.85 3.27
CA SER A 233 17.84 7.82 3.06
C SER A 233 18.50 7.67 1.69
N PHE A 234 18.75 6.44 1.23
CA PHE A 234 19.29 6.18 -0.10
C PHE A 234 18.33 6.67 -1.18
N VAL A 235 17.05 6.28 -1.09
CA VAL A 235 16.02 6.68 -2.07
C VAL A 235 15.90 8.19 -2.15
N LEU A 236 15.87 8.89 -1.00
CA LEU A 236 15.80 10.35 -0.95
C LEU A 236 17.05 11.00 -1.57
N ALA A 237 18.24 10.51 -1.24
CA ALA A 237 19.51 11.07 -1.71
C ALA A 237 19.71 10.88 -3.22
N GLN A 238 19.27 9.75 -3.78
CA GLN A 238 19.34 9.50 -5.22
C GLN A 238 18.29 10.30 -6.01
N GLY A 239 17.16 10.63 -5.40
CA GLY A 239 16.05 11.33 -6.04
C GLY A 239 15.45 10.56 -7.22
N GLY A 240 14.61 11.26 -8.00
CA GLY A 240 13.89 10.67 -9.13
C GLY A 240 12.74 9.76 -8.69
N ASN A 241 12.55 8.64 -9.40
CA ASN A 241 11.48 7.69 -9.11
C ASN A 241 11.86 6.82 -7.90
N ASP A 242 11.10 6.94 -6.82
CA ASP A 242 11.37 6.29 -5.53
C ASP A 242 11.39 4.76 -5.64
N GLN A 243 10.43 4.17 -6.36
CA GLN A 243 10.36 2.73 -6.62
C GLN A 243 11.59 2.22 -7.37
N GLY A 244 12.04 2.94 -8.39
CA GLY A 244 13.24 2.60 -9.14
C GLY A 244 14.50 2.62 -8.29
N GLN A 245 14.65 3.62 -7.41
CA GLN A 245 15.80 3.69 -6.50
C GLN A 245 15.73 2.61 -5.41
N ALA A 246 14.54 2.33 -4.89
CA ALA A 246 14.35 1.26 -3.91
C ALA A 246 14.67 -0.11 -4.53
N ALA A 247 14.25 -0.36 -5.77
CA ALA A 247 14.64 -1.55 -6.52
C ALA A 247 16.16 -1.66 -6.64
N ARG A 248 16.86 -0.58 -7.06
CA ARG A 248 18.34 -0.59 -7.13
C ARG A 248 18.98 -0.93 -5.79
N TYR A 249 18.53 -0.32 -4.70
CA TYR A 249 19.05 -0.61 -3.37
C TYR A 249 18.82 -2.07 -2.99
N CYS A 250 17.58 -2.56 -3.06
CA CYS A 250 17.23 -3.88 -2.57
C CYS A 250 17.84 -5.02 -3.39
N PHE A 251 17.97 -4.85 -4.71
CA PHE A 251 18.63 -5.86 -5.56
C PHE A 251 20.16 -5.83 -5.48
N SER A 252 20.77 -4.72 -5.03
CA SER A 252 22.21 -4.65 -4.71
C SER A 252 22.54 -5.04 -3.27
N HIS A 253 21.56 -5.07 -2.36
CA HIS A 253 21.70 -5.45 -0.95
C HIS A 253 20.78 -6.63 -0.61
N PRO A 254 21.00 -7.80 -1.24
CA PRO A 254 20.11 -8.93 -1.09
C PRO A 254 20.07 -9.47 0.35
N ASP A 255 21.11 -9.28 1.14
CA ASP A 255 21.17 -9.61 2.57
C ASP A 255 20.30 -8.68 3.43
N VAL A 256 19.93 -7.50 2.91
CA VAL A 256 19.11 -6.51 3.61
C VAL A 256 17.66 -6.60 3.17
N CYS A 257 17.37 -6.73 1.87
CA CYS A 257 16.00 -6.72 1.35
C CYS A 257 15.53 -8.07 0.79
N THR A 258 14.25 -8.37 1.04
CA THR A 258 13.47 -9.37 0.29
C THR A 258 12.12 -8.78 -0.09
N LEU A 259 11.41 -9.40 -1.04
CA LEU A 259 10.06 -9.01 -1.40
C LEU A 259 9.01 -9.96 -0.82
N ASP A 260 7.83 -9.41 -0.56
CA ASP A 260 6.61 -10.14 -0.25
C ASP A 260 5.97 -10.69 -1.54
N TYR A 261 6.62 -11.71 -2.11
CA TYR A 261 6.20 -12.31 -3.39
C TYR A 261 4.82 -12.98 -3.36
N GLY A 262 4.27 -13.25 -2.18
CA GLY A 262 2.94 -13.84 -1.99
C GLY A 262 1.83 -12.83 -1.68
N GLY A 263 2.18 -11.56 -1.46
CA GLY A 263 1.22 -10.55 -0.99
C GLY A 263 0.59 -10.90 0.36
N LEU A 264 1.39 -11.43 1.29
CA LEU A 264 0.97 -11.80 2.65
C LEU A 264 0.94 -10.59 3.60
N LEU A 265 1.88 -9.67 3.45
CA LEU A 265 1.95 -8.41 4.19
C LEU A 265 1.21 -7.31 3.45
N SER A 266 1.47 -7.16 2.16
CA SER A 266 0.81 -6.15 1.33
C SER A 266 0.57 -6.68 -0.08
N LEU A 267 -0.69 -6.65 -0.51
CA LEU A 267 -1.06 -7.01 -1.87
C LEU A 267 -1.24 -5.74 -2.72
N SER A 268 -0.24 -5.44 -3.54
CA SER A 268 -0.29 -4.39 -4.57
C SER A 268 -1.11 -4.84 -5.78
N LEU A 269 -2.15 -4.08 -6.12
CA LEU A 269 -3.22 -4.46 -7.05
C LEU A 269 -2.99 -4.09 -8.53
N HIS A 270 -1.89 -3.41 -8.85
CA HIS A 270 -1.62 -3.06 -10.24
C HIS A 270 -1.62 -4.30 -11.15
N ASN A 271 -2.35 -4.22 -12.26
CA ASN A 271 -2.60 -5.26 -13.26
C ASN A 271 -3.37 -6.50 -12.80
N PHE A 272 -3.97 -6.49 -11.59
CA PHE A 272 -5.00 -7.47 -11.27
C PHE A 272 -6.33 -7.14 -12.01
N LYS A 273 -7.20 -8.15 -12.11
CA LYS A 273 -8.57 -7.98 -12.60
C LYS A 273 -9.31 -6.97 -11.73
N ARG A 274 -10.25 -6.24 -12.36
CA ARG A 274 -10.89 -5.02 -11.78
C ARG A 274 -11.98 -5.35 -10.77
N SER A 275 -12.53 -6.56 -10.81
CA SER A 275 -13.57 -7.00 -9.89
C SER A 275 -12.96 -7.78 -8.74
N ILE A 276 -13.51 -7.58 -7.54
CA ILE A 276 -13.21 -8.44 -6.40
C ILE A 276 -13.55 -9.90 -6.69
N ASP A 277 -14.58 -10.18 -7.50
CA ASP A 277 -15.01 -11.56 -7.75
C ASP A 277 -14.06 -12.34 -8.66
N GLU A 278 -13.29 -11.63 -9.49
CA GLU A 278 -12.34 -12.24 -10.43
C GLU A 278 -10.89 -12.09 -9.99
N GLY A 279 -10.62 -11.20 -9.04
CA GLY A 279 -9.30 -10.90 -8.52
C GLY A 279 -8.81 -11.91 -7.47
N PRO A 280 -7.67 -11.61 -6.82
CA PRO A 280 -7.12 -12.46 -5.77
C PRO A 280 -7.82 -12.24 -4.42
N LEU A 281 -8.71 -11.25 -4.29
CA LEU A 281 -9.32 -10.85 -3.03
C LEU A 281 -10.79 -11.28 -2.95
N ALA A 282 -11.28 -11.60 -1.77
CA ALA A 282 -12.67 -11.90 -1.46
C ALA A 282 -13.08 -11.24 -0.14
N PHE A 283 -14.37 -11.19 0.14
CA PHE A 283 -14.84 -10.99 1.51
C PHE A 283 -15.08 -12.34 2.18
N GLN A 284 -14.71 -12.46 3.44
CA GLN A 284 -15.05 -13.60 4.30
C GLN A 284 -15.48 -13.11 5.67
N SER A 285 -16.26 -13.91 6.39
CA SER A 285 -16.54 -13.67 7.81
C SER A 285 -15.57 -14.49 8.65
N VAL A 286 -14.81 -13.83 9.53
CA VAL A 286 -13.91 -14.44 10.50
C VAL A 286 -14.31 -13.90 11.87
N ASP A 287 -14.67 -14.81 12.79
CA ASP A 287 -15.13 -14.48 14.15
C ASP A 287 -16.27 -13.43 14.18
N GLY A 288 -17.17 -13.49 13.20
CA GLY A 288 -18.31 -12.57 13.07
C GLY A 288 -17.98 -11.23 12.42
N HIS A 289 -16.72 -10.99 12.04
CA HIS A 289 -16.28 -9.77 11.35
C HIS A 289 -16.05 -10.04 9.86
N SER A 290 -16.48 -9.12 8.99
CA SER A 290 -16.10 -9.15 7.58
C SER A 290 -14.60 -8.85 7.46
N VAL A 291 -13.87 -9.58 6.62
CA VAL A 291 -12.44 -9.35 6.36
C VAL A 291 -12.14 -9.42 4.87
N VAL A 292 -11.05 -8.79 4.43
CA VAL A 292 -10.53 -8.92 3.07
C VAL A 292 -9.61 -10.14 3.04
N TYR A 293 -10.00 -11.16 2.28
CA TYR A 293 -9.34 -12.45 2.22
C TYR A 293 -8.59 -12.64 0.90
N ASN A 294 -7.34 -13.07 0.95
CA ASN A 294 -6.54 -13.41 -0.22
C ASN A 294 -6.77 -14.88 -0.60
N ARG A 295 -7.47 -15.10 -1.73
CA ARG A 295 -7.82 -16.43 -2.27
C ARG A 295 -6.59 -17.26 -2.64
N ALA A 296 -5.47 -16.64 -3.02
CA ALA A 296 -4.28 -17.38 -3.40
C ALA A 296 -3.59 -17.97 -2.16
N THR A 297 -3.46 -17.18 -1.10
CA THR A 297 -2.75 -17.58 0.13
C THR A 297 -3.66 -18.26 1.15
N GLN A 298 -4.98 -18.21 0.94
CA GLN A 298 -6.00 -18.67 1.89
C GLN A 298 -5.82 -18.00 3.27
N LYS A 299 -5.52 -16.70 3.27
CA LYS A 299 -5.28 -15.91 4.48
C LYS A 299 -5.97 -14.55 4.39
N VAL A 300 -6.25 -13.97 5.56
CA VAL A 300 -6.69 -12.57 5.66
C VAL A 300 -5.57 -11.66 5.18
N ALA A 301 -5.87 -10.76 4.24
CA ALA A 301 -4.92 -9.76 3.77
C ALA A 301 -4.61 -8.76 4.90
N CYS A 302 -3.35 -8.38 5.06
CA CYS A 302 -2.97 -7.37 6.03
C CYS A 302 -3.18 -5.97 5.48
N PHE A 303 -2.50 -5.65 4.38
CA PHE A 303 -2.67 -4.41 3.64
C PHE A 303 -3.00 -4.71 2.18
N VAL A 304 -3.83 -3.87 1.57
CA VAL A 304 -4.14 -3.92 0.15
C VAL A 304 -3.83 -2.55 -0.44
N HIS A 305 -2.95 -2.53 -1.42
CA HIS A 305 -2.46 -1.31 -2.05
C HIS A 305 -3.04 -1.19 -3.46
N GLY A 306 -3.92 -0.23 -3.67
CA GLY A 306 -4.53 0.05 -4.98
C GLY A 306 -3.60 0.83 -5.91
N ASN A 307 -2.35 0.42 -6.12
CA ASN A 307 -1.44 1.15 -6.99
C ASN A 307 -1.85 1.08 -8.48
N GLY A 308 -1.42 2.08 -9.27
CA GLY A 308 -1.67 2.15 -10.70
C GLY A 308 -3.17 2.05 -11.04
N ASN A 309 -3.51 1.09 -11.92
CA ASN A 309 -4.90 0.78 -12.30
C ASN A 309 -5.71 0.00 -11.22
N GLY A 310 -5.13 -0.28 -10.05
CA GLY A 310 -5.79 -0.92 -8.90
C GLY A 310 -6.60 0.05 -8.01
N LYS A 311 -6.48 1.36 -8.19
CA LYS A 311 -7.13 2.39 -7.34
C LYS A 311 -8.65 2.27 -7.26
N ALA A 312 -9.29 1.94 -8.38
CA ALA A 312 -10.74 1.78 -8.41
C ALA A 312 -11.20 0.59 -7.57
N LEU A 313 -10.50 -0.56 -7.67
CA LEU A 313 -10.81 -1.77 -6.92
C LEU A 313 -10.60 -1.56 -5.42
N VAL A 314 -9.51 -0.92 -4.99
CA VAL A 314 -9.29 -0.68 -3.56
C VAL A 314 -10.37 0.25 -2.96
N LYS A 315 -10.83 1.23 -3.73
CA LYS A 315 -11.93 2.12 -3.33
C LYS A 315 -13.25 1.36 -3.20
N GLU A 316 -13.55 0.48 -4.15
CA GLU A 316 -14.72 -0.38 -4.09
C GLU A 316 -14.69 -1.30 -2.86
N ILE A 317 -13.54 -1.92 -2.58
CA ILE A 317 -13.37 -2.76 -1.39
C ILE A 317 -13.64 -1.95 -0.12
N ALA A 318 -13.04 -0.77 0.01
CA ALA A 318 -13.25 0.11 1.17
C ALA A 318 -14.73 0.49 1.38
N GLN A 319 -15.45 0.76 0.28
CA GLN A 319 -16.87 1.10 0.32
C GLN A 319 -17.73 -0.09 0.76
N ARG A 320 -17.48 -1.29 0.22
CA ARG A 320 -18.23 -2.50 0.56
C ARG A 320 -18.01 -2.91 2.02
N VAL A 321 -16.78 -2.77 2.54
CA VAL A 321 -16.49 -3.02 3.95
C VAL A 321 -17.28 -2.07 4.85
N ALA A 322 -17.27 -0.76 4.52
CA ALA A 322 -18.00 0.24 5.30
C ALA A 322 -19.54 0.06 5.28
N GLN A 323 -20.07 -0.71 4.34
CA GLN A 323 -21.51 -1.04 4.24
C GLN A 323 -21.88 -2.34 4.95
N ALA A 324 -20.91 -3.21 5.24
CA ALA A 324 -21.13 -4.49 5.89
C ALA A 324 -21.14 -4.41 7.43
N GLU A 325 -20.89 -3.22 7.98
CA GLU A 325 -20.81 -2.88 9.40
C GLU A 325 -22.01 -2.04 9.83
#